data_AF-A0A200HS00-F1
#
_entry.id   AF-A0A200HS00-F1
#
_cell.length_a   1.000
_cell.length_b   1.000
_cell.length_c   1.000
_cell.angle_alpha   90.00
_cell.angle_beta   90.00
_cell.angle_gamma   90.00
#
_symmetry.space_group_name_H-M   'P 1'
#
loop_
_entity.id
_entity.type
_entity.pdbx_description
1 polymer ?
#
loop_
_entity_poly.entity_id
_entity_poly.type
_entity_poly.pdbx_seq_one_letter_code
_entity_poly.pdbx_strand_id
1 'polypeptide(L)' 'MNTLHKNDALFNTNLSISHDGGCLSSDAGLVLVKQVMHLLGFKHLTNQYLHLHDTRAYFKHSNTSILEQMILQLVAGYDT' A
#
# COMPACT_ATOMS: atom_id res chain seq x y z
N MET A 1 -5.89 -18.49 -16.40
CA MET A 1 -6.36 -17.65 -15.30
C MET A 1 -6.54 -18.57 -14.09
N ASN A 2 -5.50 -18.69 -13.26
CA ASN A 2 -5.52 -19.60 -12.11
C ASN A 2 -6.08 -18.84 -10.90
N THR A 3 -7.33 -19.08 -10.55
CA THR A 3 -7.93 -18.57 -9.31
C THR A 3 -7.29 -19.31 -8.13
N LEU A 4 -6.54 -18.59 -7.29
CA LEU A 4 -5.98 -19.11 -6.04
C LEU A 4 -7.12 -19.40 -5.04
N HIS A 5 -7.06 -20.56 -4.40
CA HIS A 5 -8.08 -21.06 -3.48
C HIS A 5 -8.26 -20.14 -2.25
N LYS A 6 -9.52 -19.89 -1.89
CA LYS A 6 -9.91 -19.26 -0.62
C LYS A 6 -9.56 -20.18 0.55
N ASN A 7 -8.88 -19.65 1.56
CA ASN A 7 -8.56 -20.37 2.79
C ASN A 7 -9.27 -19.71 3.97
N ASP A 8 -10.16 -20.47 4.61
CA ASP A 8 -10.85 -20.03 5.82
C ASP A 8 -9.96 -20.31 7.04
N ALA A 9 -9.82 -19.30 7.90
CA ALA A 9 -9.03 -19.42 9.12
C ALA A 9 -9.78 -20.26 10.17
N LEU A 10 -9.32 -21.49 10.41
CA LEU A 10 -9.96 -22.45 11.33
C LEU A 10 -10.06 -21.96 12.79
N PHE A 11 -9.31 -20.92 13.16
CA PHE A 11 -9.30 -20.32 14.51
C PHE A 11 -10.31 -19.18 14.68
N ASN A 12 -10.87 -18.65 13.58
CA ASN A 12 -11.85 -17.58 13.61
C ASN A 12 -12.76 -17.68 12.39
N THR A 13 -13.95 -18.25 12.58
CA THR A 13 -14.96 -18.45 11.54
C THR A 13 -15.49 -17.15 10.92
N ASN A 14 -15.20 -15.99 11.52
CA ASN A 14 -15.54 -14.67 10.97
C ASN A 14 -14.41 -14.08 10.08
N LEU A 15 -13.24 -14.72 10.00
CA LEU A 15 -12.12 -14.28 9.18
C LEU A 15 -12.01 -15.14 7.92
N SER A 16 -12.57 -14.65 6.82
CA SER A 16 -12.47 -15.27 5.48
C SER A 16 -11.39 -14.55 4.68
N ILE A 17 -10.28 -15.24 4.37
CA ILE A 17 -9.22 -14.71 3.49
C ILE A 17 -9.51 -15.18 2.07
N SER A 18 -10.15 -14.30 1.28
CA SER A 18 -10.39 -14.54 -0.14
C SER A 18 -9.40 -13.74 -1.00
N HIS A 19 -8.91 -14.37 -2.07
CA HIS A 19 -8.02 -13.76 -3.06
C HIS A 19 -8.78 -13.27 -4.30
N ASP A 20 -10.10 -13.11 -4.17
CA ASP A 20 -11.03 -12.59 -5.18
C ASP A 20 -11.21 -11.07 -5.11
N GLY A 21 -10.56 -10.40 -4.15
CA GLY A 21 -10.72 -8.97 -3.87
C GLY A 21 -11.94 -8.62 -3.00
N GLY A 22 -12.83 -9.58 -2.69
CA GLY A 22 -14.06 -9.32 -1.93
C GLY A 22 -14.86 -8.10 -2.43
N CYS A 23 -15.61 -7.46 -1.53
CA CYS A 23 -16.26 -6.15 -1.78
C CYS A 23 -15.30 -4.96 -1.67
N LEU A 24 -13.99 -5.21 -1.53
CA LEU A 24 -13.00 -4.17 -1.34
C LEU A 24 -12.45 -3.81 -2.73
N SER A 25 -12.99 -2.76 -3.32
CA SER A 25 -12.42 -2.20 -4.56
C SER A 25 -10.94 -1.88 -4.36
N SER A 26 -10.15 -1.83 -5.45
CA SER A 26 -8.73 -1.45 -5.38
C SER A 26 -8.52 -0.19 -4.53
N ASP A 27 -9.39 0.79 -4.70
CA ASP A 27 -9.33 2.07 -4.00
C ASP A 27 -9.65 1.92 -2.51
N ALA A 28 -10.64 1.09 -2.14
CA ALA A 28 -10.94 0.79 -0.74
C ALA A 28 -9.79 0.00 -0.07
N GLY A 29 -9.12 -0.88 -0.81
CA GLY A 29 -7.90 -1.58 -0.35
C GLY A 29 -6.75 -0.61 -0.06
N LEU A 30 -6.52 0.35 -0.95
CA LEU A 30 -5.48 1.37 -0.77
C LEU A 30 -5.74 2.28 0.43
N VAL A 31 -7.01 2.55 0.77
CA VAL A 31 -7.35 3.30 2.00
C VAL A 31 -6.89 2.54 3.25
N LEU A 32 -7.09 1.22 3.31
CA LEU A 32 -6.61 0.41 4.44
C LEU A 32 -5.09 0.38 4.51
N VAL A 33 -4.42 0.22 3.37
CA VAL A 33 -2.95 0.24 3.28
C VAL A 33 -2.42 1.59 3.78
N LYS A 34 -3.05 2.70 3.37
CA LYS A 34 -2.69 4.04 3.83
C LYS A 34 -2.88 4.21 5.34
N GLN A 35 -3.94 3.63 5.90
CA GLN A 35 -4.16 3.61 7.35
C GLN A 35 -3.07 2.81 8.09
N VAL A 36 -2.66 1.67 7.55
CA VAL A 36 -1.54 0.88 8.11
C VAL A 36 -0.24 1.69 8.06
N MET A 37 0.08 2.33 6.94
CA MET A 37 1.24 3.20 6.82
C MET A 37 1.22 4.34 7.83
N HIS A 38 0.04 4.94 8.07
CA HIS A 38 -0.12 5.97 9.10
C HIS A 38 0.16 5.42 10.51
N LEU A 39 -0.39 4.24 10.86
CA LEU A 39 -0.16 3.60 12.16
C LEU A 39 1.32 3.22 12.39
N LEU A 40 2.04 2.85 11.32
CA LEU A 40 3.48 2.58 11.37
C LEU A 40 4.34 3.87 11.47
N GLY A 41 3.72 5.05 11.47
CA GLY A 41 4.45 6.32 11.48
C GLY A 41 5.22 6.56 10.19
N PHE A 42 4.76 6.03 9.04
CA PHE A 42 5.46 6.07 7.77
C PHE A 42 6.00 7.46 7.41
N LYS A 43 5.18 8.51 7.56
CA LYS A 43 5.59 9.90 7.27
C LYS A 43 6.74 10.36 8.17
N HIS A 44 6.74 9.96 9.44
CA HIS A 44 7.80 10.31 10.37
C HIS A 44 9.10 9.58 10.00
N LEU A 45 9.02 8.27 9.78
CA LEU A 45 10.16 7.43 9.39
C LEU A 45 10.78 7.91 8.07
N THR A 46 9.96 8.15 7.06
CA THR A 46 10.45 8.63 5.76
C THR A 46 11.09 10.00 5.86
N ASN A 47 10.54 10.95 6.62
CA ASN A 47 11.21 12.23 6.83
C ASN A 47 12.54 12.10 7.59
N GLN A 48 12.66 11.12 8.49
CA GLN A 48 13.87 10.89 9.27
C GLN A 48 14.97 10.16 8.49
N TYR A 49 14.61 9.25 7.59
CA TYR A 49 15.59 8.35 6.95
C TYR A 49 15.73 8.54 5.44
N LEU A 50 14.73 9.12 4.75
CA LEU A 50 14.77 9.33 3.31
C LEU A 50 15.48 10.65 2.97
N HIS A 51 16.81 10.60 2.93
CA HIS A 51 17.64 11.70 2.46
C HIS A 51 18.13 11.42 1.05
N LEU A 52 17.42 11.96 0.06
CA LEU A 52 17.80 11.88 -1.35
C LEU A 52 18.39 13.21 -1.80
N HIS A 53 19.55 13.17 -2.45
CA HIS A 53 20.05 14.34 -3.17
C HIS A 53 19.23 14.54 -4.43
N ASP A 54 18.23 15.40 -4.29
CA ASP A 54 17.28 15.71 -5.33
C ASP A 54 17.65 17.03 -6.02
N THR A 55 18.16 16.91 -7.24
CA THR A 55 18.58 18.06 -8.06
C THR A 55 17.50 18.49 -9.05
N ARG A 56 16.25 18.04 -8.89
CA ARG A 56 15.18 18.38 -9.82
C ARG A 56 14.86 19.87 -9.72
N ALA A 57 14.90 20.56 -10.86
CA ALA A 57 14.66 22.00 -10.93
C ALA A 57 13.20 22.38 -10.64
N TYR A 58 12.25 21.51 -10.98
CA TYR A 58 10.81 21.74 -10.79
C TYR A 58 10.12 20.46 -10.35
N PHE A 59 9.47 20.48 -9.19
CA PHE A 59 8.70 19.34 -8.69
C PHE A 59 7.41 19.81 -8.00
N LYS A 60 6.33 19.04 -8.20
CA LYS A 60 5.03 19.26 -7.52
C LYS A 60 4.91 18.46 -6.22
N HIS A 61 5.62 17.33 -6.13
CA HIS A 61 5.53 16.38 -5.03
C HIS A 61 6.91 16.13 -4.41
N SER A 62 6.99 16.03 -3.09
CA SER A 62 8.23 15.71 -2.39
C SER A 62 8.62 14.25 -2.63
N ASN A 63 9.89 13.92 -2.40
CA ASN A 63 10.38 12.53 -2.46
C ASN A 63 9.62 11.60 -1.51
N THR A 64 9.21 12.11 -0.35
CA THR A 64 8.37 11.39 0.61
C THR A 64 7.02 10.99 -0.01
N SER A 65 6.35 11.93 -0.69
CA SER A 65 5.06 11.66 -1.35
C SER A 65 5.21 10.74 -2.56
N ILE A 66 6.32 10.84 -3.28
CA ILE A 66 6.62 9.95 -4.41
C ILE A 66 6.85 8.53 -3.90
N LEU A 67 7.61 8.34 -2.82
CA LEU A 67 7.82 7.04 -2.21
C LEU A 67 6.51 6.43 -1.70
N GLU A 68 5.67 7.23 -1.04
CA GLU A 68 4.32 6.79 -0.62
C GLU A 68 3.52 6.27 -1.82
N GLN A 69 3.49 7.05 -2.91
CA GLN A 69 2.76 6.69 -4.12
C GLN A 69 3.31 5.42 -4.79
N MET A 70 4.63 5.26 -4.85
CA MET A 70 5.25 4.06 -5.41
C MET A 70 4.85 2.81 -4.63
N ILE A 71 4.86 2.86 -3.29
CA ILE A 71 4.42 1.74 -2.45
C ILE A 71 2.94 1.42 -2.73
N LEU A 72 2.08 2.43 -2.79
CA LEU A 72 0.65 2.22 -3.08
C LEU A 72 0.44 1.61 -4.47
N GLN A 73 1.21 2.03 -5.47
CA GLN A 73 1.14 1.47 -6.83
C GLN A 73 1.60 0.01 -6.88
N LEU A 74 2.70 -0.31 -6.20
CA LEU A 74 3.20 -1.69 -6.09
C LEU A 74 2.18 -2.60 -5.38
N VAL A 75 1.56 -2.12 -4.31
CA VAL A 75 0.54 -2.88 -3.58
C VAL A 75 -0.74 -3.06 -4.41
N ALA A 76 -1.11 -2.06 -5.23
CA ALA A 76 -2.21 -2.17 -6.17
C ALA A 76 -1.92 -3.05 -7.40
N GLY A 77 -0.67 -3.49 -7.58
CA GLY A 77 -0.26 -4.33 -8.71
C GLY A 77 -0.15 -3.58 -10.03
N TYR A 78 0.09 -2.27 -10.01
CA TYR A 78 0.44 -1.54 -11.23
C TYR A 78 1.89 -1.81 -11.62
N ASP A 79 2.11 -2.06 -12.92
CA ASP A 79 3.45 -2.09 -13.48
C ASP A 79 4.06 -0.68 -13.40
N THR A 80 5.23 -0.57 -12.79
CA THR A 80 5.97 0.68 -12.57
C THR A 80 7.08 0.88 -13.59
#